data_AF-C9QID9-F1
#
_entry.id   AF-C9QID9-F1
#
_cell.length_a   1.000
_cell.length_b   1.000
_cell.length_c   1.000
_cell.angle_alpha   90.00
_cell.angle_beta   90.00
_cell.angle_gamma   90.00
#
_symmetry.space_group_name_H-M   'P 1'
#
loop_
_entity.id
_entity.type
_entity.pdbx_description
1 polymer ?
#
loop_
_entity_poly.entity_id
_entity_poly.type
_entity_poly.pdbx_seq_one_letter_code
_entity_poly.pdbx_strand_id
1 'polypeptide(L)'
;MKRMLVALLLGTTSTFAAAADNTCLAKKYDAYIDASLHWYEDLASLTSEQYPDLKEVSDWFLEGRKHHFELNRAAVHYYLTQDQTKVATAQPVEAWLQLEQKDIKVLASRNDELGQLAKVTFGDRQAKPHEKNYELRSAFADLLSHPTKIDAALKRYNSSIKQLESIKCE
;
A
#
# COMPACT_ATOMS: atom_id res chain seq x y z
N MET A 1 -28.97 -24.53 52.51
CA MET A 1 -28.81 -25.21 51.21
C MET A 1 -28.14 -24.27 50.23
N LYS A 2 -27.02 -24.71 49.64
CA LYS A 2 -26.18 -23.99 48.67
C LYS A 2 -27.00 -23.55 47.45
N ARG A 3 -26.94 -22.27 47.11
CA ARG A 3 -27.11 -21.79 45.73
C ARG A 3 -25.96 -20.84 45.43
N MET A 4 -24.84 -21.42 44.99
CA MET A 4 -23.77 -20.67 44.34
C MET A 4 -24.29 -20.23 42.97
N LEU A 5 -24.42 -18.92 42.78
CA LEU A 5 -24.60 -18.30 41.48
C LEU A 5 -23.22 -18.26 40.80
N VAL A 6 -22.94 -19.27 39.96
CA VAL A 6 -21.90 -19.17 38.93
C VAL A 6 -22.58 -18.61 37.69
N ALA A 7 -22.51 -17.30 37.51
CA ALA A 7 -22.94 -16.66 36.27
C ALA A 7 -22.14 -15.37 36.07
N LEU A 8 -20.85 -15.51 35.77
CA LEU A 8 -20.05 -14.38 35.28
C LEU A 8 -18.88 -14.94 34.47
N LEU A 9 -19.06 -15.16 33.15
CA LEU A 9 -17.95 -15.48 32.22
C LEU A 9 -18.34 -15.35 30.73
N LEU A 10 -19.23 -14.41 30.36
CA LEU A 10 -19.61 -14.16 28.95
C LEU A 10 -19.22 -12.76 28.42
N GLY A 11 -18.34 -12.04 29.11
CA GLY A 11 -18.00 -10.65 28.77
C GLY A 11 -16.75 -10.42 27.91
N THR A 12 -15.95 -11.45 27.59
CA THR A 12 -14.60 -11.24 27.02
C THR A 12 -14.43 -11.66 25.56
N THR A 13 -15.50 -12.04 24.85
CA THR A 13 -15.38 -12.51 23.45
C THR A 13 -15.32 -11.39 22.41
N SER A 14 -15.78 -10.18 22.74
CA SER A 14 -15.91 -9.07 21.77
C SER A 14 -14.57 -8.50 21.28
N THR A 15 -13.52 -8.52 22.11
CA THR A 15 -12.20 -7.98 21.75
C THR A 15 -11.42 -8.88 20.79
N PHE A 16 -11.64 -10.20 20.85
CA PHE A 16 -10.95 -11.15 19.95
C PHE A 16 -11.48 -11.10 18.53
N ALA A 17 -12.77 -10.85 18.33
CA ALA A 17 -13.38 -10.70 17.00
C ALA A 17 -12.81 -9.47 16.26
N ALA A 18 -12.76 -8.30 16.92
CA ALA A 18 -12.24 -7.08 16.31
C ALA A 18 -10.74 -7.15 15.95
N ALA A 19 -9.94 -7.86 16.74
CA ALA A 19 -8.51 -8.05 16.44
C ALA A 19 -8.28 -9.00 15.25
N ALA A 20 -9.12 -10.03 15.11
CA ALA A 20 -9.10 -10.93 13.96
C ALA A 20 -9.50 -10.20 12.67
N ASP A 21 -10.51 -9.33 12.74
CA ASP A 21 -10.95 -8.51 11.61
C ASP A 21 -9.85 -7.57 11.12
N ASN A 22 -9.23 -6.81 12.03
CA ASN A 22 -8.10 -5.93 11.71
C ASN A 22 -6.93 -6.68 11.07
N THR A 23 -6.66 -7.92 11.51
CA THR A 23 -5.62 -8.76 10.90
C THR A 23 -5.98 -9.16 9.46
N CYS A 24 -7.26 -9.47 9.20
CA CYS A 24 -7.74 -9.75 7.85
C CYS A 24 -7.65 -8.50 6.96
N LEU A 25 -8.12 -7.35 7.44
CA LEU A 25 -8.09 -6.07 6.74
C LEU A 25 -6.65 -5.67 6.40
N ALA A 26 -5.72 -5.81 7.35
CA ALA A 26 -4.30 -5.55 7.14
C ALA A 26 -3.72 -6.45 6.03
N LYS A 27 -3.98 -7.76 6.06
CA LYS A 27 -3.54 -8.69 5.00
C LYS A 27 -4.14 -8.37 3.63
N LYS A 28 -5.41 -7.95 3.60
CA LYS A 28 -6.07 -7.53 2.36
C LYS A 28 -5.39 -6.30 1.77
N TYR A 29 -5.01 -5.35 2.62
CA TYR A 29 -4.26 -4.17 2.19
C TYR A 29 -2.83 -4.52 1.77
N ASP A 30 -2.14 -5.41 2.48
CA ASP A 30 -0.81 -5.91 2.10
C ASP A 30 -0.84 -6.54 0.69
N ALA A 31 -1.85 -7.37 0.40
CA ALA A 31 -2.01 -7.96 -0.93
C ALA A 31 -2.23 -6.90 -2.02
N TYR A 32 -2.90 -5.79 -1.70
CA TYR A 32 -3.06 -4.66 -2.62
C TYR A 32 -1.74 -3.93 -2.86
N ILE A 33 -0.96 -3.71 -1.80
CA ILE A 33 0.37 -3.12 -1.89
C ILE A 33 1.29 -3.99 -2.75
N ASP A 34 1.35 -5.29 -2.49
CA ASP A 34 2.20 -6.24 -3.22
C ASP A 34 1.80 -6.32 -4.70
N ALA A 35 0.50 -6.35 -5.00
CA ALA A 35 0.01 -6.31 -6.39
C ALA A 35 0.42 -5.00 -7.09
N SER A 36 0.29 -3.87 -6.39
CA SER A 36 0.64 -2.56 -6.92
C SER A 36 2.14 -2.40 -7.16
N LEU A 37 2.98 -2.90 -6.24
CA LEU A 37 4.43 -2.87 -6.40
C LEU A 37 4.88 -3.70 -7.59
N HIS A 38 4.41 -4.95 -7.71
CA HIS A 38 4.73 -5.78 -8.88
C HIS A 38 4.30 -5.12 -10.19
N TRP A 39 3.16 -4.42 -10.22
CA TRP A 39 2.75 -3.67 -11.40
C TRP A 39 3.77 -2.58 -11.79
N TYR A 40 4.26 -1.79 -10.83
CA TYR A 40 5.29 -0.79 -11.12
C TYR A 40 6.65 -1.40 -11.46
N GLU A 41 7.00 -2.54 -10.87
CA GLU A 41 8.20 -3.30 -11.22
C GLU A 41 8.14 -3.80 -12.68
N ASP A 42 7.00 -4.35 -13.08
CA ASP A 42 6.75 -4.78 -14.46
C ASP A 42 6.87 -3.60 -15.44
N LEU A 43 6.24 -2.45 -15.12
CA LEU A 43 6.34 -1.25 -15.96
C LEU A 43 7.79 -0.75 -16.07
N ALA A 44 8.51 -0.68 -14.95
CA ALA A 44 9.91 -0.24 -14.94
C ALA A 44 10.81 -1.20 -15.74
N SER A 45 10.61 -2.51 -15.64
CA SER A 45 11.35 -3.51 -16.41
C SER A 45 11.07 -3.37 -17.90
N LEU A 46 9.80 -3.40 -18.30
CA LEU A 46 9.40 -3.31 -19.71
C LEU A 46 9.89 -2.00 -20.36
N THR A 47 9.81 -0.88 -19.64
CA THR A 47 10.33 0.40 -20.12
C THR A 47 11.85 0.37 -20.25
N SER A 48 12.57 -0.21 -19.29
CA SER A 48 14.03 -0.29 -19.35
C SER A 48 14.54 -1.28 -20.40
N GLU A 49 13.77 -2.33 -20.71
CA GLU A 49 14.05 -3.24 -21.82
C GLU A 49 13.89 -2.54 -23.17
N GLN A 50 12.83 -1.74 -23.33
CA GLN A 50 12.58 -0.98 -24.57
C GLN A 50 13.53 0.23 -24.71
N TYR A 51 13.88 0.87 -23.60
CA TYR A 51 14.70 2.08 -23.53
C TYR A 51 15.82 1.90 -22.48
N PRO A 52 16.94 1.21 -22.81
CA PRO A 52 17.99 0.90 -21.85
C PRO A 52 18.63 2.12 -21.18
N ASP A 53 18.64 3.27 -21.86
CA ASP A 53 19.16 4.52 -21.33
C ASP A 53 18.25 5.16 -20.26
N LEU A 54 17.02 4.65 -20.10
CA LEU A 54 16.09 5.02 -19.03
C LEU A 54 16.19 4.12 -17.80
N LYS A 55 17.05 3.10 -17.79
CA LYS A 55 17.13 2.14 -16.68
C LYS A 55 17.36 2.83 -15.32
N GLU A 56 18.32 3.74 -15.24
CA GLU A 56 18.64 4.44 -13.99
C GLU A 56 17.43 5.22 -13.44
N VAL A 57 16.72 5.95 -14.30
CA VAL A 57 15.55 6.72 -13.88
C VAL A 57 14.36 5.82 -13.55
N SER A 58 14.21 4.68 -14.23
CA SER A 58 13.22 3.65 -13.89
C SER A 58 13.46 3.05 -12.51
N ASP A 59 14.72 2.72 -12.18
CA ASP A 59 15.11 2.21 -10.86
C ASP A 59 14.85 3.27 -9.78
N TRP A 60 15.23 4.54 -10.03
CA TRP A 60 14.95 5.66 -9.13
C TRP A 60 13.44 5.87 -8.89
N PHE A 61 12.63 5.81 -9.95
CA PHE A 61 11.17 5.91 -9.85
C PHE A 61 10.60 4.77 -9.02
N LEU A 62 11.04 3.53 -9.27
CA LEU A 62 10.56 2.35 -8.56
C LEU A 62 10.90 2.43 -7.07
N GLU A 63 12.08 2.90 -6.69
CA GLU A 63 12.46 3.08 -5.29
C GLU A 63 11.53 4.07 -4.58
N GLY A 64 11.23 5.21 -5.21
CA GLY A 64 10.23 6.15 -4.67
C GLY A 64 8.82 5.54 -4.54
N ARG A 65 8.42 4.65 -5.45
CA ARG A 65 7.15 3.90 -5.33
C ARG A 65 7.21 2.92 -4.15
N LYS A 66 8.32 2.21 -3.94
CA LYS A 66 8.52 1.32 -2.79
C LYS A 66 8.38 2.06 -1.47
N HIS A 67 9.09 3.17 -1.31
CA HIS A 67 8.96 4.00 -0.10
C HIS A 67 7.52 4.45 0.16
N HIS A 68 6.82 4.93 -0.88
CA HIS A 68 5.43 5.36 -0.77
C HIS A 68 4.50 4.23 -0.32
N PHE A 69 4.63 3.06 -0.93
CA PHE A 69 3.76 1.93 -0.64
C PHE A 69 4.06 1.28 0.71
N GLU A 70 5.32 1.20 1.13
CA GLU A 70 5.68 0.71 2.46
C GLU A 70 5.22 1.67 3.57
N LEU A 71 5.27 2.99 3.35
CA LEU A 71 4.63 3.94 4.25
C LEU A 71 3.12 3.66 4.36
N ASN A 72 2.43 3.49 3.23
CA ASN A 72 0.99 3.22 3.25
C ASN A 72 0.67 1.89 3.96
N ARG A 73 1.47 0.85 3.72
CA ARG A 73 1.36 -0.45 4.38
C ARG A 73 1.42 -0.26 5.90
N ALA A 74 2.51 0.33 6.39
CA ALA A 74 2.69 0.58 7.82
C ALA A 74 1.60 1.50 8.41
N ALA A 75 1.15 2.50 7.66
CA ALA A 75 0.09 3.42 8.10
C ALA A 75 -1.26 2.71 8.24
N VAL A 76 -1.67 1.85 7.31
CA VAL A 76 -2.92 1.08 7.45
C VAL A 76 -2.85 0.13 8.63
N HIS A 77 -1.75 -0.61 8.80
CA HIS A 77 -1.56 -1.48 9.97
C HIS A 77 -1.67 -0.69 11.28
N TYR A 78 -1.03 0.47 11.35
CA TYR A 78 -1.11 1.36 12.50
C TYR A 78 -2.55 1.85 12.75
N TYR A 79 -3.21 2.41 11.73
CA TYR A 79 -4.53 3.03 11.90
C TYR A 79 -5.65 2.02 12.15
N LEU A 80 -5.59 0.81 11.58
CA LEU A 80 -6.56 -0.25 11.91
C LEU A 80 -6.59 -0.57 13.41
N THR A 81 -5.46 -0.39 14.12
CA THR A 81 -5.38 -0.64 15.56
C THR A 81 -5.53 0.60 16.42
N GLN A 82 -5.03 1.76 15.97
CA GLN A 82 -4.95 2.98 16.79
C GLN A 82 -6.04 4.01 16.49
N ASP A 83 -6.51 4.11 15.24
CA ASP A 83 -7.52 5.09 14.82
C ASP A 83 -8.17 4.65 13.49
N GLN A 84 -9.18 3.78 13.60
CA GLN A 84 -9.84 3.19 12.43
C GLN A 84 -10.55 4.23 11.55
N THR A 85 -10.82 5.43 12.06
CA THR A 85 -11.45 6.51 11.27
C THR A 85 -10.57 6.98 10.11
N LYS A 86 -9.27 6.64 10.15
CA LYS A 86 -8.29 6.92 9.10
C LYS A 86 -8.24 5.85 8.00
N VAL A 87 -8.98 4.75 8.13
CA VAL A 87 -9.03 3.66 7.15
C VAL A 87 -10.47 3.46 6.68
N ALA A 88 -10.76 3.88 5.46
CA ALA A 88 -12.11 3.83 4.89
C ALA A 88 -12.45 2.44 4.33
N THR A 89 -12.59 1.43 5.20
CA THR A 89 -12.76 0.00 4.80
C THR A 89 -14.04 -0.30 4.02
N ALA A 90 -15.01 0.63 3.99
CA ALA A 90 -16.20 0.56 3.15
C ALA A 90 -15.96 0.96 1.69
N GLN A 91 -14.80 1.54 1.36
CA GLN A 91 -14.39 1.91 0.00
C GLN A 91 -13.61 0.76 -0.67
N PRO A 92 -13.38 0.82 -1.99
CA PRO A 92 -12.38 -0.01 -2.65
C PRO A 92 -11.01 0.09 -1.95
N VAL A 93 -10.23 -1.00 -1.94
CA VAL A 93 -9.01 -1.12 -1.12
C VAL A 93 -7.97 -0.03 -1.43
N GLU A 94 -7.89 0.38 -2.69
CA GLU A 94 -7.01 1.45 -3.18
C GLU A 94 -7.36 2.82 -2.61
N ALA A 95 -8.58 2.98 -2.10
CA ALA A 95 -9.09 4.22 -1.52
C ALA A 95 -9.19 4.18 0.02
N TRP A 96 -8.75 3.10 0.66
CA TRP A 96 -8.81 2.96 2.12
C TRP A 96 -8.00 4.02 2.86
N LEU A 97 -6.81 4.35 2.35
CA LEU A 97 -5.89 5.28 2.97
C LEU A 97 -5.68 6.50 2.06
N GLN A 98 -5.90 7.68 2.62
CA GLN A 98 -5.59 8.95 1.96
C GLN A 98 -4.69 9.77 2.90
N LEU A 99 -3.39 9.73 2.63
CA LEU A 99 -2.41 10.57 3.33
C LEU A 99 -2.08 11.80 2.49
N GLU A 100 -2.46 12.97 2.97
CA GLU A 100 -2.02 14.23 2.38
C GLU A 100 -0.57 14.54 2.80
N GLN A 101 0.09 15.48 2.10
CA GLN A 101 1.45 15.88 2.46
C GLN A 101 1.56 16.38 3.90
N LYS A 102 0.51 17.04 4.43
CA LYS A 102 0.47 17.49 5.83
C LYS A 102 0.49 16.30 6.80
N ASP A 103 -0.21 15.21 6.48
CA ASP A 103 -0.27 14.02 7.33
C ASP A 103 1.09 13.32 7.35
N ILE A 104 1.72 13.17 6.19
CA ILE A 104 3.07 12.58 6.09
C ILE A 104 4.09 13.41 6.84
N LYS A 105 4.00 14.75 6.79
CA LYS A 105 4.87 15.63 7.59
C LYS A 105 4.71 15.40 9.09
N VAL A 106 3.47 15.19 9.56
CA VAL A 106 3.20 14.86 10.98
C VAL A 106 3.73 13.47 11.33
N LEU A 107 3.52 12.47 10.47
CA LEU A 107 4.07 11.13 10.68
C LEU A 107 5.60 11.16 10.73
N ALA A 108 6.24 11.96 9.88
CA ALA A 108 7.69 12.11 9.83
C ALA A 108 8.29 12.76 11.09
N SER A 109 7.51 13.36 12.00
CA SER A 109 8.02 13.83 13.29
C SER A 109 8.08 12.72 14.35
N ARG A 110 7.61 11.50 14.06
CA ARG A 110 7.68 10.36 14.96
C ARG A 110 9.08 9.74 14.98
N ASN A 111 9.35 8.97 16.03
CA ASN A 111 10.63 8.28 16.25
C ASN A 111 10.52 6.75 16.21
N ASP A 112 9.40 6.23 15.74
CA ASP A 112 9.17 4.80 15.51
C ASP A 112 9.31 4.44 14.03
N GLU A 113 9.09 3.16 13.70
CA GLU A 113 9.21 2.63 12.33
C GLU A 113 8.36 3.40 11.32
N LEU A 114 7.07 3.65 11.64
CA LEU A 114 6.18 4.46 10.81
C LEU A 114 6.73 5.87 10.58
N GLY A 115 7.33 6.48 11.61
CA GLY A 115 8.02 7.76 11.50
C GLY A 115 9.22 7.73 10.56
N GLN A 116 10.02 6.66 10.58
CA GLN A 116 11.17 6.53 9.68
C GLN A 116 10.71 6.37 8.22
N LEU A 117 9.72 5.52 7.95
CA LEU A 117 9.13 5.37 6.62
C LEU A 117 8.55 6.70 6.09
N ALA A 118 7.87 7.45 6.96
CA ALA A 118 7.33 8.75 6.62
C ALA A 118 8.43 9.80 6.33
N LYS A 119 9.54 9.79 7.07
CA LYS A 119 10.71 10.65 6.80
C LYS A 119 11.31 10.37 5.43
N VAL A 120 11.47 9.11 5.07
CA VAL A 120 12.00 8.71 3.75
C VAL A 120 11.08 9.20 2.64
N THR A 121 9.78 8.87 2.71
CA THR A 121 8.80 9.30 1.69
C THR A 121 8.65 10.83 1.63
N PHE A 122 8.74 11.52 2.77
CA PHE A 122 8.75 12.98 2.80
C PHE A 122 10.01 13.52 2.10
N GLY A 123 11.17 12.93 2.35
CA GLY A 123 12.43 13.24 1.69
C GLY A 123 12.36 13.09 0.17
N ASP A 124 11.81 11.97 -0.32
CA ASP A 124 11.65 11.71 -1.76
C ASP A 124 10.85 12.83 -2.46
N ARG A 125 9.80 13.34 -1.81
CA ARG A 125 8.97 14.44 -2.35
C ARG A 125 9.69 15.78 -2.39
N GLN A 126 10.67 15.97 -1.51
CA GLN A 126 11.48 17.20 -1.44
C GLN A 126 12.75 17.12 -2.29
N ALA A 127 13.12 15.91 -2.75
CA ALA A 127 14.32 15.69 -3.53
C ALA A 127 14.24 16.37 -4.91
N LYS A 128 15.41 16.73 -5.46
CA LYS A 128 15.51 17.15 -6.86
C LYS A 128 15.09 15.97 -7.74
N PRO A 129 14.12 16.14 -8.66
CA PRO A 129 13.75 15.06 -9.58
C PRO A 129 14.95 14.61 -10.42
N HIS A 130 14.98 13.32 -10.76
CA HIS A 130 15.96 12.77 -11.70
C HIS A 130 15.87 13.50 -13.05
N GLU A 131 17.02 13.74 -13.70
CA GLU A 131 17.09 14.58 -14.91
C GLU A 131 16.23 14.02 -16.05
N LYS A 132 16.19 12.70 -16.20
CA LYS A 132 15.37 11.97 -17.18
C LYS A 132 13.91 11.68 -16.77
N ASN A 133 13.38 12.32 -15.73
CA ASN A 133 12.05 11.99 -15.21
C ASN A 133 10.92 12.29 -16.22
N TYR A 134 11.08 13.28 -17.09
CA TYR A 134 10.08 13.59 -18.13
C TYR A 134 10.08 12.56 -19.26
N GLU A 135 11.26 12.09 -19.65
CA GLU A 135 11.47 11.04 -20.64
C GLU A 135 10.87 9.73 -20.14
N LEU A 136 11.11 9.37 -18.87
CA LEU A 136 10.48 8.20 -18.27
C LEU A 136 8.95 8.28 -18.31
N ARG A 137 8.36 9.43 -17.94
CA ARG A 137 6.90 9.62 -17.99
C ARG A 137 6.35 9.47 -19.41
N SER A 138 7.06 9.99 -20.40
CA SER A 138 6.70 9.85 -21.81
C SER A 138 6.79 8.39 -22.25
N ALA A 139 7.83 7.67 -21.84
CA ALA A 139 7.99 6.25 -22.14
C ALA A 139 6.92 5.38 -21.47
N PHE A 140 6.50 5.69 -20.24
CA PHE A 140 5.35 5.03 -19.61
C PHE A 140 4.05 5.32 -20.35
N ALA A 141 3.80 6.57 -20.77
CA ALA A 141 2.60 6.89 -21.55
C ALA A 141 2.55 6.13 -22.88
N ASP A 142 3.68 6.04 -23.58
CA ASP A 142 3.82 5.23 -24.79
C ASP A 142 3.53 3.75 -24.49
N LEU A 143 4.20 3.17 -23.47
CA LEU A 143 4.01 1.77 -23.09
C LEU A 143 2.55 1.44 -22.77
N LEU A 144 1.88 2.30 -21.97
CA LEU A 144 0.49 2.12 -21.55
C LEU A 144 -0.52 2.31 -22.69
N SER A 145 -0.16 3.06 -23.73
CA SER A 145 -1.00 3.20 -24.94
C SER A 145 -0.94 1.97 -25.87
N HIS A 146 -0.01 1.04 -25.62
CA HIS A 146 0.18 -0.19 -26.39
C HIS A 146 -0.16 -1.43 -25.55
N PRO A 147 -1.45 -1.77 -25.36
CA PRO A 147 -1.89 -2.78 -24.39
C PRO A 147 -1.29 -4.17 -24.63
N THR A 148 -0.92 -4.50 -25.87
CA THR A 148 -0.26 -5.77 -26.19
C THR A 148 1.13 -5.91 -25.56
N LYS A 149 1.84 -4.80 -25.32
CA LYS A 149 3.16 -4.79 -24.67
C LYS A 149 3.08 -5.04 -23.17
N ILE A 150 1.95 -4.69 -22.56
CA ILE A 150 1.71 -4.83 -21.11
C ILE A 150 0.75 -5.97 -20.76
N ASP A 151 0.24 -6.72 -21.73
CA ASP A 151 -0.85 -7.68 -21.53
C ASP A 151 -0.56 -8.70 -20.42
N ALA A 152 0.65 -9.27 -20.39
CA ALA A 152 1.05 -10.22 -19.36
C ALA A 152 1.08 -9.59 -17.96
N ALA A 153 1.68 -8.40 -17.82
CA ALA A 153 1.75 -7.66 -16.57
C ALA A 153 0.36 -7.25 -16.09
N LEU A 154 -0.47 -6.72 -17.00
CA LEU A 154 -1.83 -6.27 -16.70
C LEU A 154 -2.73 -7.44 -16.27
N LYS A 155 -2.62 -8.60 -16.93
CA LYS A 155 -3.34 -9.82 -16.53
C LYS A 155 -2.94 -10.29 -15.14
N ARG A 156 -1.65 -10.26 -14.80
CA ARG A 156 -1.18 -10.58 -13.45
C ARG A 156 -1.77 -9.64 -12.41
N TYR A 157 -1.61 -8.32 -12.62
CA TYR A 157 -2.17 -7.30 -11.73
C TYR A 157 -3.67 -7.49 -11.52
N ASN A 158 -4.44 -7.58 -12.60
CA ASN A 158 -5.90 -7.76 -12.53
C ASN A 158 -6.29 -9.07 -11.82
N SER A 159 -5.50 -10.14 -11.98
CA SER A 159 -5.72 -11.39 -11.26
C SER A 159 -5.50 -11.21 -9.76
N SER A 160 -4.42 -10.54 -9.36
CA SER A 160 -4.14 -10.23 -7.95
C SER A 160 -5.22 -9.35 -7.32
N ILE A 161 -5.68 -8.30 -8.03
CA ILE A 161 -6.79 -7.46 -7.56
C ILE A 161 -8.08 -8.27 -7.40
N LYS A 162 -8.43 -9.11 -8.38
CA LYS A 162 -9.61 -9.97 -8.27
C LYS A 162 -9.53 -10.94 -7.08
N GLN A 163 -8.35 -11.49 -6.82
CA GLN A 163 -8.12 -12.39 -5.68
C GLN A 163 -8.29 -11.64 -4.36
N LEU A 164 -7.65 -10.48 -4.17
CA LEU A 164 -7.75 -9.76 -2.91
C LEU A 164 -9.17 -9.19 -2.68
N GLU A 165 -9.89 -8.80 -3.73
CA GLU A 165 -11.28 -8.31 -3.60
C GLU A 165 -12.23 -9.38 -3.06
N SER A 166 -11.93 -10.66 -3.34
CA SER A 166 -12.68 -11.80 -2.83
C SER A 166 -12.48 -12.04 -1.33
N ILE A 167 -11.45 -11.45 -0.71
CA ILE A 167 -11.21 -11.54 0.74
C ILE A 167 -12.34 -10.81 1.47
N LYS A 168 -13.03 -11.55 2.36
CA LYS A 168 -14.05 -11.05 3.28
C LYS A 168 -13.46 -11.03 4.69
N CYS A 169 -13.55 -9.87 5.33
CA CYS A 169 -13.20 -9.67 6.73
C CYS A 169 -14.50 -9.44 7.51
N GLU A 170 -14.56 -9.89 8.76
CA GLU A 170 -15.79 -10.09 9.56
C GLU A 170 -15.92 -9.11 10.72
#